data_AF-A0A1I8H973-F1
#
_entry.id   AF-A0A1I8H973-F1
#
_cell.length_a   1.000
_cell.length_b   1.000
_cell.length_c   1.000
_cell.angle_alpha   90.00
_cell.angle_beta   90.00
_cell.angle_gamma   90.00
#
_symmetry.space_group_name_H-M   'P 1'
#
loop_
_entity.id
_entity.type
_entity.pdbx_description
1 polymer ?
#
loop_
_entity_poly.entity_id
_entity_poly.type
_entity_poly.pdbx_seq_one_letter_code
_entity_poly.pdbx_strand_id
1 'polypeptide(L)'
;MGKFSKAKRQRSLSGGASSALEAPGGPPSGDLSAAGDSEGGLPGWLGCLATVLEWTAGIGLMLGCAWGFAWLTNEIHESTLYFSNIKEVEREISLRTEQGLYYSYYKQLVRAPSLRQGLFELVRDNSTEHPDTINVLSRMNIYQEVLLALLYRYTWFGTYLQPIYFYIYSVLFLNGLLICGLFATSWQLTGTPLAGCLAAVMYTLNSMHTTRLSSTHALREHFSLPFLWLQLFCLSVYFSRASVRGSARERVSLLGAQICCFLFTLFWQFNQFVLLLQSLSVLTASAIGFVQFRKAFAFLLTVAGSLLLVSLLQFGNPMLLTAPALSVCLSGALSVAVSRRWLLPGFGSAGRLARLSRVACQAWVCLLAFAVCQTVL
;
A
#
# COMPACT_ATOMS: atom_id res chain seq x y z
N MET A 1 -46.79 25.80 -12.35
CA MET A 1 -46.70 26.23 -10.94
C MET A 1 -45.25 26.48 -10.63
N GLY A 2 -44.87 27.73 -10.36
CA GLY A 2 -43.46 28.14 -10.33
C GLY A 2 -43.09 29.09 -9.20
N LYS A 3 -41.78 29.20 -9.04
CA LYS A 3 -40.95 30.34 -8.61
C LYS A 3 -40.90 30.75 -7.12
N PHE A 4 -39.66 30.66 -6.60
CA PHE A 4 -38.85 31.71 -5.93
C PHE A 4 -39.47 32.66 -4.89
N SER A 5 -38.86 32.77 -3.70
CA SER A 5 -38.48 34.01 -2.96
C SER A 5 -38.08 33.67 -1.51
N LYS A 6 -37.27 34.39 -0.72
CA LYS A 6 -36.17 35.36 -0.83
C LYS A 6 -35.58 35.48 0.58
N ALA A 7 -34.30 35.80 0.67
CA ALA A 7 -33.61 36.21 1.88
C ALA A 7 -34.20 37.48 2.51
N LYS A 8 -34.11 37.62 3.83
CA LYS A 8 -34.27 38.90 4.52
C LYS A 8 -32.98 39.24 5.29
N ARG A 9 -32.32 40.28 4.79
CA ARG A 9 -31.19 41.00 5.38
C ARG A 9 -31.80 42.17 6.15
N GLN A 10 -31.51 42.33 7.44
CA GLN A 10 -31.75 43.59 8.15
C GLN A 10 -30.40 44.12 8.64
N ARG A 11 -30.02 45.28 8.08
CA ARG A 11 -29.07 46.23 8.65
C ARG A 11 -29.90 47.20 9.48
N SER A 12 -29.55 47.42 10.75
CA SER A 12 -29.74 48.72 11.38
C SER A 12 -28.37 49.23 11.81
N LEU A 13 -28.13 50.50 11.49
CA LEU A 13 -27.02 51.31 11.94
C LEU A 13 -27.60 52.21 13.05
N SER A 14 -26.97 52.24 14.21
CA SER A 14 -27.05 53.38 15.13
C SER A 14 -25.71 53.50 15.83
N GLY A 15 -25.03 54.63 15.62
CA GLY A 15 -23.78 54.99 16.27
C GLY A 15 -23.98 55.45 17.72
N GLY A 16 -22.89 55.44 18.47
CA GLY A 16 -22.80 55.98 19.82
C GLY A 16 -21.47 55.59 20.45
N ALA A 17 -20.52 56.51 20.43
CA ALA A 17 -19.22 56.41 21.08
C ALA A 17 -19.29 56.90 22.53
N SER A 18 -18.64 56.19 23.46
CA SER A 18 -18.07 56.65 24.74
C SER A 18 -17.38 55.43 25.37
N SER A 19 -16.05 55.36 25.58
CA SER A 19 -15.29 55.91 26.74
C SER A 19 -15.96 55.56 28.09
N ALA A 20 -15.32 55.02 29.13
CA ALA A 20 -13.94 54.69 29.47
C ALA A 20 -13.97 53.74 30.71
N LEU A 21 -12.81 53.18 31.09
CA LEU A 21 -12.33 52.83 32.46
C LEU A 21 -13.34 52.22 33.48
N GLU A 22 -13.16 50.98 33.94
CA GLU A 22 -12.54 50.54 35.23
C GLU A 22 -13.01 49.07 35.44
N ALA A 23 -12.38 48.10 36.12
CA ALA A 23 -11.17 47.97 36.92
C ALA A 23 -10.80 46.44 37.01
N PRO A 24 -10.40 45.82 38.14
CA PRO A 24 -9.15 45.04 38.28
C PRO A 24 -9.38 43.54 38.59
N GLY A 25 -8.30 42.79 38.85
CA GLY A 25 -8.35 41.58 39.67
C GLY A 25 -8.10 40.26 38.94
N GLY A 26 -7.20 39.46 39.51
CA GLY A 26 -6.70 38.19 38.96
C GLY A 26 -7.74 37.06 38.84
N PRO A 27 -7.33 35.88 38.33
CA PRO A 27 -8.25 34.81 38.00
C PRO A 27 -8.64 34.01 39.24
N PRO A 28 -9.94 33.75 39.51
CA PRO A 28 -10.33 32.61 40.30
C PRO A 28 -10.49 31.40 39.38
N SER A 29 -9.76 30.35 39.69
CA SER A 29 -10.07 28.97 39.35
C SER A 29 -11.55 28.67 39.66
N GLY A 30 -12.32 28.33 38.63
CA GLY A 30 -13.74 28.00 38.74
C GLY A 30 -14.01 26.68 38.04
N ASP A 31 -14.43 25.72 38.84
CA ASP A 31 -14.91 24.39 38.48
C ASP A 31 -15.95 24.41 37.34
N LEU A 32 -15.76 23.55 36.33
CA LEU A 32 -16.84 23.11 35.46
C LEU A 32 -17.16 21.64 35.77
N SER A 33 -17.79 21.42 36.92
CA SER A 33 -18.76 20.34 37.09
C SER A 33 -20.13 20.95 37.28
N ALA A 34 -20.82 21.23 36.17
CA ALA A 34 -22.26 21.48 36.18
C ALA A 34 -22.87 20.53 35.16
N ALA A 35 -23.32 19.40 35.70
CA ALA A 35 -24.10 18.39 35.04
C ALA A 35 -25.37 19.00 34.44
N GLY A 36 -25.57 18.75 33.15
CA GLY A 36 -26.87 18.77 32.49
C GLY A 36 -27.17 17.36 32.02
N ASP A 37 -27.77 16.56 32.90
CA ASP A 37 -28.41 15.30 32.54
C ASP A 37 -29.72 15.60 31.80
N SER A 38 -29.87 15.06 30.58
CA SER A 38 -31.02 14.24 30.18
C SER A 38 -31.02 13.97 28.66
N GLU A 39 -30.60 12.77 28.26
CA GLU A 39 -31.34 11.84 27.37
C GLU A 39 -30.60 10.48 27.36
N GLY A 40 -31.18 9.47 28.04
CA GLY A 40 -31.08 8.03 27.72
C GLY A 40 -29.75 7.39 27.30
N GLY A 41 -28.59 7.84 27.80
CA GLY A 41 -27.30 7.26 27.43
C GLY A 41 -27.06 5.89 28.04
N LEU A 42 -27.00 4.84 27.22
CA LEU A 42 -26.50 3.52 27.61
C LEU A 42 -25.16 3.65 28.39
N PRO A 43 -24.95 2.88 29.47
CA PRO A 43 -23.68 2.87 30.21
C PRO A 43 -22.45 2.88 29.30
N GLY A 44 -21.45 3.71 29.59
CA GLY A 44 -20.26 3.86 28.74
C GLY A 44 -19.52 2.55 28.43
N TRP A 45 -19.64 1.54 29.31
CA TRP A 45 -19.10 0.19 29.07
C TRP A 45 -19.88 -0.59 28.01
N LEU A 46 -21.20 -0.39 27.87
CA LEU A 46 -22.01 -0.99 26.80
C LEU A 46 -21.66 -0.40 25.44
N GLY A 47 -21.38 0.91 25.38
CA GLY A 47 -20.89 1.56 24.16
C GLY A 47 -19.51 1.04 23.74
N CYS A 48 -18.58 0.89 24.70
CA CYS A 48 -17.27 0.28 24.43
C CYS A 48 -17.42 -1.17 23.95
N LEU A 49 -18.26 -1.97 24.62
CA LEU A 49 -18.55 -3.35 24.23
C LEU A 49 -19.14 -3.43 22.81
N ALA A 50 -20.10 -2.56 22.47
CA ALA A 50 -20.67 -2.49 21.12
C ALA A 50 -19.61 -2.20 20.06
N THR A 51 -18.72 -1.23 20.30
CA THR A 51 -17.62 -0.95 19.35
C THR A 51 -16.69 -2.13 19.18
N VAL A 52 -16.31 -2.81 20.27
CA VAL A 52 -15.45 -4.01 20.19
C VAL A 52 -16.14 -5.13 19.42
N LEU A 53 -17.44 -5.33 19.62
CA LEU A 53 -18.23 -6.31 18.88
C LEU A 53 -18.31 -5.98 17.38
N GLU A 54 -18.49 -4.71 17.02
CA GLU A 54 -18.47 -4.28 15.62
C GLU A 54 -17.12 -4.51 14.94
N TRP A 55 -16.02 -4.15 15.63
CA TRP A 55 -14.67 -4.35 15.09
C TRP A 55 -14.33 -5.84 14.96
N THR A 56 -14.68 -6.66 15.95
CA THR A 56 -14.45 -8.11 15.91
C THR A 56 -15.31 -8.78 14.84
N ALA A 57 -16.58 -8.41 14.69
CA ALA A 57 -17.43 -8.89 13.60
C ALA A 57 -16.88 -8.48 12.23
N GLY A 58 -16.42 -7.25 12.06
CA GLY A 58 -15.83 -6.78 10.81
C GLY A 58 -14.52 -7.47 10.46
N ILE A 59 -13.66 -7.76 11.44
CA ILE A 59 -12.44 -8.56 11.24
C ILE A 59 -12.80 -10.01 10.88
N GLY A 60 -13.78 -10.60 11.57
CA GLY A 60 -14.29 -11.93 11.24
C GLY A 60 -14.82 -12.02 9.80
N LEU A 61 -15.56 -11.01 9.36
CA LEU A 61 -16.06 -10.89 7.99
C LEU A 61 -14.93 -10.76 6.97
N MET A 62 -13.92 -9.92 7.27
CA MET A 62 -12.73 -9.76 6.44
C MET A 62 -11.98 -11.10 6.26
N LEU A 63 -11.74 -11.81 7.35
CA LEU A 63 -11.06 -13.11 7.33
C LEU A 63 -11.91 -14.16 6.60
N GLY A 64 -13.23 -14.15 6.78
CA GLY A 64 -14.17 -15.00 6.05
C GLY A 64 -14.13 -14.76 4.54
N CYS A 65 -14.12 -13.50 4.09
CA CYS A 65 -13.97 -13.16 2.68
C CYS A 65 -12.61 -13.59 2.12
N ALA A 66 -11.52 -13.36 2.86
CA ALA A 66 -10.18 -13.77 2.44
C ALA A 66 -10.05 -15.29 2.32
N TRP A 67 -10.58 -16.03 3.29
CA TRP A 67 -10.63 -17.49 3.25
C TRP A 67 -11.50 -17.99 2.10
N GLY A 68 -12.69 -17.41 1.92
CA GLY A 68 -13.59 -17.77 0.83
C GLY A 68 -12.98 -17.55 -0.56
N PHE A 69 -12.25 -16.45 -0.74
CA PHE A 69 -11.50 -16.19 -1.98
C PHE A 69 -10.37 -17.21 -2.23
N ALA A 70 -9.59 -17.51 -1.19
CA ALA A 70 -8.50 -18.49 -1.29
C ALA A 70 -9.04 -19.89 -1.56
N TRP A 71 -10.12 -20.29 -0.88
CA TRP A 71 -10.81 -21.55 -1.09
C TRP A 71 -11.36 -21.65 -2.51
N LEU A 72 -12.13 -20.66 -2.97
CA LEU A 72 -12.69 -20.65 -4.33
C LEU A 72 -11.59 -20.77 -5.40
N THR A 73 -10.50 -20.02 -5.24
CA THR A 73 -9.40 -20.07 -6.22
C THR A 73 -8.71 -21.44 -6.22
N ASN A 74 -8.55 -22.05 -5.04
CA ASN A 74 -8.01 -23.40 -4.92
C ASN A 74 -8.95 -24.44 -5.54
N GLU A 75 -10.26 -24.33 -5.35
CA GLU A 75 -11.25 -25.23 -5.96
C GLU A 75 -11.28 -25.09 -7.49
N ILE A 76 -11.22 -23.86 -8.02
CA ILE A 76 -11.12 -23.64 -9.47
C ILE A 76 -9.85 -24.31 -10.01
N HIS A 77 -8.73 -24.13 -9.30
CA HIS A 77 -7.47 -24.76 -9.69
C HIS A 77 -7.54 -26.29 -9.65
N GLU A 78 -8.06 -26.85 -8.57
CA GLU A 78 -8.20 -28.30 -8.38
C GLU A 78 -9.16 -28.88 -9.43
N SER A 79 -10.29 -28.24 -9.69
CA SER A 79 -11.25 -28.66 -10.72
C SER A 79 -10.68 -28.57 -12.15
N THR A 80 -9.72 -27.68 -12.40
CA THR A 80 -9.15 -27.49 -13.74
C THR A 80 -8.01 -28.48 -14.01
N LEU A 81 -7.15 -28.73 -13.01
CA LEU A 81 -5.94 -29.53 -13.19
C LEU A 81 -6.01 -30.92 -12.55
N TYR A 82 -7.03 -31.21 -11.73
CA TYR A 82 -7.09 -32.40 -10.87
C TYR A 82 -5.78 -32.58 -10.08
N PHE A 83 -5.26 -31.46 -9.57
CA PHE A 83 -3.87 -31.31 -9.12
C PHE A 83 -3.52 -32.27 -7.99
N SER A 84 -4.48 -32.60 -7.11
CA SER A 84 -4.31 -33.59 -6.05
C SER A 84 -4.14 -35.03 -6.57
N ASN A 85 -4.81 -35.39 -7.66
CA ASN A 85 -4.89 -36.76 -8.17
C ASN A 85 -3.75 -37.13 -9.13
N ILE A 86 -3.05 -36.14 -9.68
CA ILE A 86 -1.93 -36.35 -10.61
C ILE A 86 -0.60 -36.59 -9.87
N LYS A 87 0.37 -37.20 -10.55
CA LYS A 87 1.69 -37.51 -9.99
C LYS A 87 2.54 -36.25 -9.83
N GLU A 88 3.54 -36.27 -8.93
CA GLU A 88 4.43 -35.13 -8.69
C GLU A 88 5.09 -34.61 -9.98
N VAL A 89 5.60 -35.50 -10.84
CA VAL A 89 6.21 -35.11 -12.13
C VAL A 89 5.21 -34.40 -13.04
N GLU A 90 3.96 -34.87 -13.09
CA GLU A 90 2.89 -34.25 -13.89
C GLU A 90 2.51 -32.88 -13.33
N ARG A 91 2.48 -32.73 -11.99
CA ARG A 91 2.26 -31.43 -11.34
C ARG A 91 3.35 -30.45 -11.69
N GLU A 92 4.61 -30.88 -11.72
CA GLU A 92 5.73 -30.01 -12.07
C GLU A 92 5.69 -29.59 -13.53
N ILE A 93 5.34 -30.50 -14.44
CA ILE A 93 5.16 -30.18 -15.86
C ILE A 93 3.97 -29.24 -16.10
N SER A 94 2.98 -29.23 -15.19
CA SER A 94 1.85 -28.29 -15.26
C SER A 94 2.27 -26.83 -15.05
N LEU A 95 3.38 -26.58 -14.33
CA LEU A 95 3.97 -25.25 -14.17
C LEU A 95 4.74 -24.89 -15.45
N ARG A 96 4.07 -24.24 -16.39
CA ARG A 96 4.65 -23.87 -17.69
C ARG A 96 5.44 -22.57 -17.63
N THR A 97 6.40 -22.40 -18.54
CA THR A 97 7.10 -21.13 -18.81
C THR A 97 7.84 -20.57 -17.58
N GLU A 98 7.60 -19.31 -17.22
CA GLU A 98 8.28 -18.64 -16.10
C GLU A 98 7.95 -19.29 -14.74
N GLN A 99 6.78 -19.91 -14.62
CA GLN A 99 6.33 -20.53 -13.37
C GLN A 99 7.17 -21.74 -12.98
N GLY A 100 7.41 -22.62 -13.96
CA GLY A 100 8.26 -23.79 -13.79
C GLY A 100 9.70 -23.36 -13.51
N LEU A 101 10.17 -22.29 -14.15
CA LEU A 101 11.49 -21.73 -13.91
C LEU A 101 11.64 -21.25 -12.44
N TYR A 102 10.73 -20.42 -11.92
CA TYR A 102 10.81 -19.95 -10.53
C TYR A 102 10.69 -21.12 -9.53
N TYR A 103 9.75 -22.03 -9.77
CA TYR A 103 9.59 -23.21 -8.91
C TYR A 103 10.84 -24.10 -8.91
N SER A 104 11.56 -24.21 -10.05
CA SER A 104 12.79 -24.99 -10.13
C SER A 104 13.90 -24.44 -9.21
N TYR A 105 14.05 -23.12 -9.10
CA TYR A 105 15.02 -22.51 -8.18
C TYR A 105 14.64 -22.72 -6.72
N TYR A 106 13.35 -22.57 -6.39
CA TYR A 106 12.83 -22.92 -5.06
C TYR A 106 13.13 -24.38 -4.72
N LYS A 107 12.84 -25.30 -5.64
CA LYS A 107 13.06 -26.74 -5.49
C LYS A 107 14.54 -27.08 -5.32
N GLN A 108 15.44 -26.42 -6.05
CA GLN A 108 16.88 -26.56 -5.87
C GLN A 108 17.31 -26.16 -4.45
N LEU A 109 16.82 -25.03 -3.94
CA LEU A 109 17.13 -24.57 -2.58
C LEU A 109 16.60 -25.50 -1.49
N VAL A 110 15.42 -26.08 -1.70
CA VAL A 110 14.83 -27.06 -0.78
C VAL A 110 15.64 -28.36 -0.76
N ARG A 111 16.09 -28.84 -1.93
CA ARG A 111 16.85 -30.09 -2.07
C ARG A 111 18.34 -29.96 -1.72
N ALA A 112 18.89 -28.75 -1.74
CA ALA A 112 20.30 -28.52 -1.44
C ALA A 112 20.66 -28.96 0.00
N PRO A 113 21.83 -29.57 0.22
CA PRO A 113 22.24 -30.06 1.54
C PRO A 113 22.30 -28.94 2.59
N SER A 114 22.68 -27.73 2.19
CA SER A 114 22.60 -26.52 3.02
C SER A 114 22.05 -25.34 2.23
N LEU A 115 21.40 -24.39 2.90
CA LEU A 115 20.87 -23.19 2.24
C LEU A 115 22.01 -22.35 1.64
N ARG A 116 23.14 -22.25 2.34
CA ARG A 116 24.33 -21.53 1.85
C ARG A 116 24.86 -22.12 0.56
N GLN A 117 24.93 -23.46 0.47
CA GLN A 117 25.36 -24.12 -0.75
C GLN A 117 24.36 -23.90 -1.89
N GLY A 118 23.07 -24.07 -1.64
CA GLY A 118 22.05 -23.80 -2.67
C GLY A 118 22.07 -22.36 -3.18
N LEU A 119 22.26 -21.38 -2.29
CA LEU A 119 22.44 -19.98 -2.69
C LEU A 119 23.73 -19.76 -3.49
N PHE A 120 24.83 -20.41 -3.12
CA PHE A 120 26.07 -20.33 -3.87
C PHE A 120 25.94 -20.90 -5.29
N GLU A 121 25.24 -22.02 -5.44
CA GLU A 121 24.93 -22.62 -6.74
C GLU A 121 24.04 -21.70 -7.59
N LEU A 122 23.03 -21.05 -7.01
CA LEU A 122 22.19 -20.08 -7.74
C LEU A 122 22.91 -18.79 -8.14
N VAL A 123 23.88 -18.34 -7.34
CA VAL A 123 24.68 -17.15 -7.68
C VAL A 123 25.68 -17.44 -8.80
N ARG A 124 26.03 -18.71 -9.02
CA ARG A 124 26.96 -19.17 -10.06
C ARG A 124 26.32 -20.24 -10.93
N ASP A 125 25.13 -19.94 -11.45
CA ASP A 125 24.42 -20.89 -12.27
C ASP A 125 24.95 -20.87 -13.72
N ASN A 126 25.32 -22.04 -14.23
CA ASN A 126 25.76 -22.25 -15.62
C ASN A 126 24.71 -23.04 -16.42
N SER A 127 23.61 -23.48 -15.78
CA SER A 127 22.64 -24.37 -16.40
C SER A 127 21.58 -23.60 -17.18
N THR A 128 21.19 -22.41 -16.69
CA THR A 128 20.08 -21.64 -17.26
C THR A 128 20.46 -20.92 -18.56
N GLU A 129 21.66 -20.32 -18.62
CA GLU A 129 22.15 -19.53 -19.76
C GLU A 129 23.52 -20.04 -20.27
N HIS A 130 23.68 -21.36 -20.40
CA HIS A 130 24.92 -21.96 -20.91
C HIS A 130 25.31 -21.39 -22.30
N PRO A 131 26.56 -20.96 -22.54
CA PRO A 131 27.79 -21.23 -21.78
C PRO A 131 28.11 -20.25 -20.63
N ASP A 132 27.30 -19.23 -20.43
CA ASP A 132 27.60 -18.16 -19.48
C ASP A 132 27.18 -18.52 -18.05
N THR A 133 27.99 -18.10 -17.07
CA THR A 133 27.62 -18.21 -15.66
C THR A 133 26.89 -16.94 -15.22
N ILE A 134 25.64 -17.07 -14.78
CA ILE A 134 24.81 -15.95 -14.35
C ILE A 134 24.53 -15.99 -12.84
N ASN A 135 24.38 -14.81 -12.27
CA ASN A 135 23.82 -14.65 -10.93
C ASN A 135 22.30 -14.59 -11.03
N VAL A 136 21.63 -15.70 -10.68
CA VAL A 136 20.17 -15.83 -10.79
C VAL A 136 19.45 -14.85 -9.86
N LEU A 137 20.01 -14.54 -8.68
CA LEU A 137 19.37 -13.61 -7.73
C LEU A 137 19.24 -12.21 -8.34
N SER A 138 20.31 -11.70 -8.97
CA SER A 138 20.29 -10.39 -9.62
C SER A 138 19.52 -10.40 -10.93
N ARG A 139 19.67 -11.47 -11.73
CA ARG A 139 19.12 -11.56 -13.09
C ARG A 139 17.61 -11.81 -13.09
N MET A 140 17.14 -12.73 -12.25
CA MET A 140 15.75 -13.21 -12.24
C MET A 140 14.90 -12.67 -11.09
N ASN A 141 15.52 -12.00 -10.10
CA ASN A 141 14.86 -11.43 -8.93
C ASN A 141 14.03 -12.48 -8.16
N ILE A 142 14.70 -13.53 -7.68
CA ILE A 142 14.08 -14.70 -7.04
C ILE A 142 14.06 -14.64 -5.50
N TYR A 143 13.89 -13.44 -4.92
CA TYR A 143 13.95 -13.26 -3.47
C TYR A 143 12.77 -13.95 -2.77
N GLN A 144 11.59 -13.96 -3.38
CA GLN A 144 10.42 -14.65 -2.83
C GLN A 144 10.61 -16.18 -2.77
N GLU A 145 11.28 -16.78 -3.75
CA GLU A 145 11.58 -18.21 -3.78
C GLU A 145 12.62 -18.57 -2.71
N VAL A 146 13.61 -17.71 -2.51
CA VAL A 146 14.60 -17.86 -1.41
C VAL A 146 13.91 -17.79 -0.05
N LEU A 147 13.00 -16.82 0.14
CA LEU A 147 12.22 -16.69 1.39
C LEU A 147 11.33 -17.91 1.62
N LEU A 148 10.64 -18.40 0.59
CA LEU A 148 9.83 -19.61 0.69
C LEU A 148 10.67 -20.85 1.00
N ALA A 149 11.83 -21.01 0.36
CA ALA A 149 12.71 -22.15 0.64
C ALA A 149 13.25 -22.11 2.08
N LEU A 150 13.58 -20.92 2.59
CA LEU A 150 13.98 -20.72 3.98
C LEU A 150 12.82 -21.11 4.92
N LEU A 151 11.61 -20.61 4.68
CA LEU A 151 10.44 -20.95 5.48
C LEU A 151 10.18 -22.47 5.46
N TYR A 152 10.20 -23.11 4.28
CA TYR A 152 9.96 -24.54 4.16
C TYR A 152 10.99 -25.38 4.92
N ARG A 153 12.28 -25.03 4.86
CA ARG A 153 13.37 -25.80 5.48
C ARG A 153 13.47 -25.63 6.99
N TYR A 154 13.15 -24.46 7.53
CA TYR A 154 13.37 -24.13 8.94
C TYR A 154 12.10 -24.13 9.79
N THR A 155 10.94 -24.36 9.20
CA THR A 155 9.68 -24.50 9.93
C THR A 155 9.13 -25.92 9.81
N TRP A 156 8.08 -26.23 10.57
CA TRP A 156 7.43 -27.53 10.56
C TRP A 156 6.65 -27.83 9.27
N PHE A 157 6.55 -26.89 8.31
CA PHE A 157 5.81 -27.16 7.07
C PHE A 157 6.43 -28.29 6.24
N GLY A 158 7.75 -28.44 6.30
CA GLY A 158 8.48 -29.49 5.57
C GLY A 158 8.16 -30.92 6.00
N THR A 159 7.59 -31.14 7.18
CA THR A 159 7.25 -32.49 7.66
C THR A 159 5.90 -33.00 7.17
N TYR A 160 4.97 -32.10 6.83
CA TYR A 160 3.59 -32.46 6.48
C TYR A 160 3.22 -32.13 5.03
N LEU A 161 3.87 -31.16 4.41
CA LEU A 161 3.53 -30.69 3.07
C LEU A 161 4.64 -30.99 2.08
N GLN A 162 4.26 -31.50 0.90
CA GLN A 162 5.20 -31.59 -0.21
C GLN A 162 5.60 -30.17 -0.68
N PRO A 163 6.82 -29.98 -1.21
CA PRO A 163 7.34 -28.65 -1.55
C PRO A 163 6.42 -27.86 -2.49
N ILE A 164 5.79 -28.54 -3.46
CA ILE A 164 4.89 -27.91 -4.44
C ILE A 164 3.60 -27.37 -3.82
N TYR A 165 3.00 -28.12 -2.88
CA TYR A 165 1.80 -27.68 -2.17
C TYR A 165 2.11 -26.52 -1.25
N PHE A 166 3.24 -26.58 -0.52
CA PHE A 166 3.67 -25.45 0.29
C PHE A 166 3.85 -24.18 -0.54
N TYR A 167 4.45 -24.29 -1.72
CA TYR A 167 4.62 -23.17 -2.63
C TYR A 167 3.27 -22.56 -3.06
N ILE A 168 2.35 -23.38 -3.57
CA ILE A 168 1.03 -22.94 -4.05
C ILE A 168 0.20 -22.35 -2.90
N TYR A 169 0.15 -23.02 -1.74
CA TYR A 169 -0.60 -22.54 -0.58
C TYR A 169 -0.03 -21.24 -0.01
N SER A 170 1.28 -21.03 -0.08
CA SER A 170 1.89 -19.76 0.32
C SER A 170 1.43 -18.60 -0.57
N VAL A 171 1.34 -18.84 -1.88
CA VAL A 171 0.81 -17.84 -2.83
C VAL A 171 -0.68 -17.58 -2.59
N LEU A 172 -1.48 -18.63 -2.39
CA LEU A 172 -2.91 -18.49 -2.08
C LEU A 172 -3.13 -17.71 -0.77
N PHE A 173 -2.34 -17.99 0.26
CA PHE A 173 -2.36 -17.26 1.52
C PHE A 173 -2.05 -15.77 1.33
N LEU A 174 -0.99 -15.46 0.56
CA LEU A 174 -0.64 -14.07 0.22
C LEU A 174 -1.80 -13.36 -0.52
N ASN A 175 -2.49 -14.04 -1.42
CA ASN A 175 -3.66 -13.45 -2.09
C ASN A 175 -4.89 -13.34 -1.18
N GLY A 176 -5.00 -14.15 -0.12
CA GLY A 176 -5.92 -13.89 0.98
C GLY A 176 -5.62 -12.54 1.68
N LEU A 177 -4.33 -12.23 1.92
CA LEU A 177 -3.93 -10.93 2.47
C LEU A 177 -4.24 -9.76 1.52
N LEU A 178 -4.23 -9.98 0.21
CA LEU A 178 -4.70 -9.00 -0.77
C LEU A 178 -6.16 -8.62 -0.51
N ILE A 179 -7.04 -9.62 -0.33
CA ILE A 179 -8.45 -9.39 -0.01
C ILE A 179 -8.59 -8.66 1.32
N CYS A 180 -7.80 -9.02 2.33
CA CYS A 180 -7.76 -8.28 3.60
C CYS A 180 -7.38 -6.81 3.40
N GLY A 181 -6.35 -6.51 2.61
CA GLY A 181 -5.92 -5.14 2.31
C GLY A 181 -6.99 -4.34 1.56
N LEU A 182 -7.64 -4.95 0.56
CA LEU A 182 -8.77 -4.35 -0.18
C LEU A 182 -9.95 -4.05 0.74
N PHE A 183 -10.37 -5.04 1.55
CA PHE A 183 -11.45 -4.92 2.51
C PHE A 183 -11.16 -3.81 3.52
N ALA A 184 -9.98 -3.84 4.14
CA ALA A 184 -9.56 -2.88 5.15
C ALA A 184 -9.48 -1.45 4.58
N THR A 185 -9.02 -1.30 3.34
CA THR A 185 -9.01 -0.01 2.64
C THR A 185 -10.44 0.51 2.44
N SER A 186 -11.34 -0.32 1.92
CA SER A 186 -12.75 0.06 1.68
C SER A 186 -13.49 0.39 2.98
N TRP A 187 -13.26 -0.39 4.04
CA TRP A 187 -13.79 -0.13 5.37
C TRP A 187 -13.23 1.19 5.93
N GLN A 188 -11.93 1.45 5.82
CA GLN A 188 -11.32 2.69 6.31
C GLN A 188 -11.81 3.94 5.57
N LEU A 189 -12.19 3.82 4.29
CA LEU A 189 -12.72 4.94 3.49
C LEU A 189 -14.22 5.20 3.76
N THR A 190 -15.02 4.14 3.92
CA THR A 190 -16.49 4.25 4.05
C THR A 190 -16.96 4.28 5.50
N GLY A 191 -16.16 3.76 6.43
CA GLY A 191 -16.51 3.59 7.85
C GLY A 191 -17.36 2.35 8.15
N THR A 192 -17.80 1.60 7.13
CA THR A 192 -18.65 0.41 7.29
C THR A 192 -17.96 -0.86 6.78
N PRO A 193 -18.02 -1.98 7.54
CA PRO A 193 -17.43 -3.26 7.10
C PRO A 193 -18.19 -3.86 5.91
N LEU A 194 -19.46 -3.50 5.72
CA LEU A 194 -20.26 -3.93 4.57
C LEU A 194 -19.66 -3.47 3.23
N ALA A 195 -19.09 -2.27 3.17
CA ALA A 195 -18.40 -1.78 1.97
C ALA A 195 -17.12 -2.57 1.68
N GLY A 196 -16.41 -3.01 2.73
CA GLY A 196 -15.29 -3.95 2.60
C GLY A 196 -15.73 -5.28 2.02
N CYS A 197 -16.85 -5.79 2.53
CA CYS A 197 -17.45 -7.04 2.09
C CYS A 197 -17.84 -6.99 0.61
N LEU A 198 -18.53 -5.91 0.20
CA LEU A 198 -18.90 -5.69 -1.19
C LEU A 198 -17.67 -5.62 -2.11
N ALA A 199 -16.61 -4.91 -1.70
CA ALA A 199 -15.38 -4.83 -2.48
C ALA A 199 -14.72 -6.22 -2.65
N ALA A 200 -14.66 -7.02 -1.57
CA ALA A 200 -14.12 -8.37 -1.62
C ALA A 200 -14.96 -9.32 -2.50
N VAL A 201 -16.28 -9.26 -2.40
CA VAL A 201 -17.19 -10.05 -3.25
C VAL A 201 -17.04 -9.66 -4.71
N MET A 202 -17.04 -8.36 -5.04
CA MET A 202 -16.88 -7.90 -6.42
C MET A 202 -15.53 -8.31 -7.01
N TYR A 203 -14.45 -8.22 -6.22
CA TYR A 203 -13.13 -8.72 -6.63
C TYR A 203 -13.16 -10.23 -6.90
N THR A 204 -13.82 -10.99 -6.02
CA THR A 204 -13.93 -12.45 -6.14
C THR A 204 -14.73 -12.86 -7.37
N LEU A 205 -15.86 -12.21 -7.63
CA LEU A 205 -16.70 -12.46 -8.81
C LEU A 205 -15.97 -12.12 -10.10
N ASN A 206 -15.15 -11.07 -10.10
CA ASN A 206 -14.34 -10.66 -11.25
C ASN A 206 -12.93 -11.26 -11.24
N SER A 207 -12.69 -12.29 -10.42
CA SER A 207 -11.34 -12.83 -10.20
C SER A 207 -10.68 -13.31 -11.48
N MET A 208 -11.43 -13.92 -12.40
CA MET A 208 -10.94 -14.40 -13.71
C MET A 208 -10.36 -13.29 -14.60
N HIS A 209 -10.80 -12.04 -14.43
CA HIS A 209 -10.28 -10.89 -15.16
C HIS A 209 -9.26 -10.08 -14.35
N THR A 210 -9.35 -10.14 -13.02
CA THR A 210 -8.54 -9.31 -12.12
C THR A 210 -7.21 -9.99 -11.78
N THR A 211 -7.18 -11.31 -11.75
CA THR A 211 -6.02 -12.10 -11.36
C THR A 211 -5.94 -13.38 -12.17
N ARG A 212 -4.70 -13.81 -12.47
CA ARG A 212 -4.43 -15.08 -13.15
C ARG A 212 -4.10 -16.21 -12.16
N LEU A 213 -4.49 -16.06 -10.90
CA LEU A 213 -4.09 -16.95 -9.81
C LEU A 213 -4.60 -18.39 -10.02
N SER A 214 -5.80 -18.57 -10.58
CA SER A 214 -6.39 -19.88 -10.82
C SER A 214 -5.63 -20.71 -11.86
N SER A 215 -5.10 -20.07 -12.90
CA SER A 215 -4.38 -20.72 -14.00
C SER A 215 -2.87 -20.75 -13.78
N THR A 216 -2.34 -19.72 -13.15
CA THR A 216 -0.89 -19.47 -13.06
C THR A 216 -0.53 -18.97 -11.65
N HIS A 217 -0.23 -19.90 -10.74
CA HIS A 217 0.12 -19.55 -9.34
C HIS A 217 1.45 -18.81 -9.17
N ALA A 218 2.53 -19.34 -9.74
CA ALA A 218 3.91 -18.88 -9.49
C ALA A 218 4.30 -17.60 -10.26
N LEU A 219 3.41 -16.62 -10.41
CA LEU A 219 3.77 -15.31 -10.97
C LEU A 219 4.18 -14.35 -9.87
N ARG A 220 5.20 -13.52 -10.15
CA ARG A 220 5.70 -12.47 -9.24
C ARG A 220 4.64 -11.44 -8.84
N GLU A 221 3.65 -11.22 -9.70
CA GLU A 221 2.48 -10.39 -9.43
C GLU A 221 1.70 -10.89 -8.21
N HIS A 222 1.52 -12.21 -8.08
CA HIS A 222 0.78 -12.81 -6.96
C HIS A 222 1.51 -12.68 -5.62
N PHE A 223 2.84 -12.54 -5.64
CA PHE A 223 3.63 -12.25 -4.45
C PHE A 223 3.59 -10.76 -4.07
N SER A 224 3.57 -9.86 -5.05
CA SER A 224 3.72 -8.43 -4.82
C SER A 224 2.41 -7.68 -4.57
N LEU A 225 1.34 -7.98 -5.33
CA LEU A 225 0.06 -7.27 -5.26
C LEU A 225 -0.61 -7.25 -3.87
N PRO A 226 -0.49 -8.29 -3.01
CA PRO A 226 -0.97 -8.21 -1.63
C PRO A 226 -0.38 -7.02 -0.86
N PHE A 227 0.92 -6.77 -1.04
CA PHE A 227 1.60 -5.67 -0.39
C PHE A 227 1.19 -4.31 -0.95
N LEU A 228 0.81 -4.22 -2.22
CA LEU A 228 0.20 -3.00 -2.77
C LEU A 228 -1.09 -2.64 -2.03
N TRP A 229 -1.99 -3.60 -1.81
CA TRP A 229 -3.27 -3.33 -1.13
C TRP A 229 -3.10 -3.06 0.37
N LEU A 230 -2.18 -3.75 1.04
CA LEU A 230 -1.82 -3.44 2.42
C LEU A 230 -1.15 -2.05 2.55
N GLN A 231 -0.33 -1.66 1.57
CA GLN A 231 0.24 -0.32 1.47
C GLN A 231 -0.88 0.72 1.32
N LEU A 232 -1.85 0.50 0.42
CA LEU A 232 -2.99 1.40 0.23
C LEU A 232 -3.82 1.56 1.50
N PHE A 233 -4.05 0.48 2.26
CA PHE A 233 -4.70 0.55 3.56
C PHE A 233 -3.88 1.44 4.52
N CYS A 234 -2.58 1.19 4.67
CA CYS A 234 -1.71 1.98 5.53
C CYS A 234 -1.71 3.47 5.13
N LEU A 235 -1.68 3.77 3.83
CA LEU A 235 -1.74 5.13 3.30
C LEU A 235 -3.09 5.80 3.55
N SER A 236 -4.20 5.06 3.45
CA SER A 236 -5.54 5.59 3.75
C SER A 236 -5.63 6.03 5.22
N VAL A 237 -5.04 5.26 6.14
CA VAL A 237 -4.93 5.62 7.55
C VAL A 237 -4.00 6.82 7.74
N TYR A 238 -2.87 6.86 7.04
CA TYR A 238 -1.91 7.96 7.13
C TYR A 238 -2.49 9.29 6.67
N PHE A 239 -3.21 9.31 5.55
CA PHE A 239 -3.83 10.52 5.00
C PHE A 239 -5.13 10.91 5.72
N SER A 240 -5.75 10.00 6.48
CA SER A 240 -6.93 10.29 7.29
C SER A 240 -6.73 11.47 8.24
N ARG A 241 -7.81 12.22 8.48
CA ARG A 241 -7.85 13.34 9.43
C ARG A 241 -7.57 12.89 10.87
N ALA A 242 -7.88 11.64 11.19
CA ALA A 242 -7.58 11.04 12.49
C ALA A 242 -6.08 10.84 12.74
N SER A 243 -5.26 10.84 11.67
CA SER A 243 -3.81 10.74 11.78
C SER A 243 -3.21 12.14 12.05
N VAL A 244 -3.06 12.41 13.35
CA VAL A 244 -2.47 13.65 13.90
C VAL A 244 -0.94 13.52 13.94
N ARG A 245 -0.27 14.66 13.70
CA ARG A 245 1.19 14.74 13.69
C ARG A 245 1.80 14.20 14.99
N GLY A 246 2.74 13.27 14.88
CA GLY A 246 3.49 12.69 16.01
C GLY A 246 2.73 11.58 16.74
N SER A 247 1.49 11.31 16.37
CA SER A 247 0.72 10.20 16.93
C SER A 247 1.37 8.85 16.62
N ALA A 248 1.21 7.87 17.52
CA ALA A 248 1.60 6.49 17.25
C ALA A 248 0.92 5.95 15.98
N ARG A 249 -0.34 6.32 15.73
CA ARG A 249 -1.08 5.94 14.52
C ARG A 249 -0.40 6.41 13.23
N GLU A 250 0.14 7.63 13.24
CA GLU A 250 0.87 8.16 12.09
C GLU A 250 2.17 7.39 11.85
N ARG A 251 2.94 7.14 12.90
CA ARG A 251 4.23 6.42 12.82
C ARG A 251 4.04 4.98 12.35
N VAL A 252 3.05 4.28 12.91
CA VAL A 252 2.74 2.89 12.54
C VAL A 252 2.22 2.80 11.10
N SER A 253 1.35 3.72 10.67
CA SER A 253 0.85 3.73 9.29
C SER A 253 1.96 4.03 8.27
N LEU A 254 2.86 4.96 8.56
CA LEU A 254 4.02 5.21 7.70
C LEU A 254 5.00 4.03 7.67
N LEU A 255 5.30 3.43 8.81
CA LEU A 255 6.18 2.26 8.88
C LEU A 255 5.56 1.08 8.11
N GLY A 256 4.27 0.82 8.30
CA GLY A 256 3.53 -0.19 7.54
C GLY A 256 3.55 0.09 6.04
N ALA A 257 3.31 1.34 5.62
CA ALA A 257 3.41 1.74 4.23
C ALA A 257 4.83 1.57 3.67
N GLN A 258 5.87 1.86 4.45
CA GLN A 258 7.27 1.65 4.06
C GLN A 258 7.58 0.18 3.86
N ILE A 259 7.22 -0.69 4.81
CA ILE A 259 7.48 -2.13 4.73
C ILE A 259 6.72 -2.74 3.55
N CYS A 260 5.45 -2.37 3.36
CA CYS A 260 4.65 -2.87 2.24
C CYS A 260 5.19 -2.37 0.89
N CYS A 261 5.60 -1.10 0.79
CA CYS A 261 6.21 -0.55 -0.41
C CYS A 261 7.55 -1.25 -0.74
N PHE A 262 8.37 -1.52 0.29
CA PHE A 262 9.60 -2.29 0.15
C PHE A 262 9.34 -3.72 -0.37
N LEU A 263 8.38 -4.45 0.20
CA LEU A 263 8.05 -5.81 -0.26
C LEU A 263 7.41 -5.81 -1.65
N PHE A 264 6.55 -4.84 -1.96
CA PHE A 264 5.98 -4.65 -3.28
C PHE A 264 7.06 -4.40 -4.35
N THR A 265 8.05 -3.56 -4.02
CA THR A 265 9.17 -3.25 -4.91
C THR A 265 10.15 -4.41 -5.05
N LEU A 266 10.37 -5.18 -3.99
CA LEU A 266 11.26 -6.34 -3.97
C LEU A 266 10.76 -7.47 -4.87
N PHE A 267 9.48 -7.82 -4.77
CA PHE A 267 8.96 -9.03 -5.43
C PHE A 267 8.59 -8.85 -6.90
N TRP A 268 8.36 -7.62 -7.38
CA TRP A 268 7.90 -7.43 -8.76
C TRP A 268 8.54 -6.25 -9.45
N GLN A 269 9.18 -6.50 -10.60
CA GLN A 269 9.99 -5.53 -11.33
C GLN A 269 9.19 -4.37 -11.96
N PHE A 270 7.92 -4.59 -12.29
CA PHE A 270 7.06 -3.57 -12.93
C PHE A 270 6.32 -2.68 -11.92
N ASN A 271 6.65 -2.79 -10.63
CA ASN A 271 6.10 -1.97 -9.54
C ASN A 271 6.22 -0.45 -9.83
N GLN A 272 7.24 -0.05 -10.59
CA GLN A 272 7.59 1.34 -10.86
C GLN A 272 6.45 2.12 -11.56
N PHE A 273 5.63 1.47 -12.38
CA PHE A 273 4.51 2.15 -13.04
C PHE A 273 3.39 2.49 -12.06
N VAL A 274 3.10 1.58 -11.13
CA VAL A 274 2.08 1.80 -10.09
C VAL A 274 2.54 2.90 -9.14
N LEU A 275 3.81 2.85 -8.71
CA LEU A 275 4.39 3.86 -7.82
C LEU A 275 4.51 5.23 -8.48
N LEU A 276 4.79 5.29 -9.79
CA LEU A 276 4.77 6.52 -10.56
C LEU A 276 3.38 7.16 -10.53
N LEU A 277 2.33 6.39 -10.84
CA LEU A 277 0.95 6.88 -10.82
C LEU A 277 0.54 7.36 -9.42
N GLN A 278 0.88 6.61 -8.37
CA GLN A 278 0.64 7.05 -6.99
C GLN A 278 1.36 8.35 -6.67
N SER A 279 2.62 8.48 -7.08
CA SER A 279 3.44 9.68 -6.83
C SER A 279 2.92 10.90 -7.54
N LEU A 280 2.54 10.77 -8.81
CA LEU A 280 1.90 11.83 -9.59
C LEU A 280 0.55 12.25 -8.97
N SER A 281 -0.23 11.29 -8.48
CA SER A 281 -1.53 11.58 -7.83
C SER A 281 -1.35 12.40 -6.54
N VAL A 282 -0.39 12.01 -5.69
CA VAL A 282 -0.10 12.71 -4.42
C VAL A 282 0.52 14.08 -4.67
N LEU A 283 1.43 14.20 -5.65
CA LEU A 283 2.00 15.48 -6.05
C LEU A 283 0.91 16.44 -6.51
N THR A 284 0.05 16.00 -7.43
CA THR A 284 -1.08 16.80 -7.94
C THR A 284 -2.02 17.21 -6.81
N ALA A 285 -2.37 16.28 -5.91
CA ALA A 285 -3.21 16.58 -4.75
C ALA A 285 -2.56 17.59 -3.78
N SER A 286 -1.23 17.55 -3.63
CA SER A 286 -0.48 18.53 -2.83
C SER A 286 -0.44 19.91 -3.50
N ALA A 287 -0.33 19.96 -4.83
CA ALA A 287 -0.31 21.19 -5.61
C ALA A 287 -1.64 21.95 -5.52
N ILE A 288 -2.75 21.21 -5.59
CA ILE A 288 -4.12 21.75 -5.48
C ILE A 288 -4.45 22.18 -4.05
N GLY A 289 -3.75 21.61 -3.06
CA GLY A 289 -3.93 21.88 -1.64
C GLY A 289 -4.89 20.94 -0.92
N PHE A 290 -5.23 19.79 -1.52
CA PHE A 290 -6.00 18.73 -0.84
C PHE A 290 -5.16 17.95 0.16
N VAL A 291 -3.86 17.81 -0.11
CA VAL A 291 -2.91 17.08 0.75
C VAL A 291 -1.90 18.05 1.35
N GLN A 292 -1.62 17.90 2.65
CA GLN A 292 -0.58 18.66 3.33
C GLN A 292 0.80 18.34 2.74
N PHE A 293 1.60 19.38 2.47
CA PHE A 293 2.95 19.23 1.92
C PHE A 293 3.83 18.27 2.73
N ARG A 294 3.73 18.28 4.06
CA ARG A 294 4.46 17.33 4.92
C ARG A 294 4.08 15.88 4.63
N LYS A 295 2.78 15.60 4.49
CA LYS A 295 2.30 14.24 4.24
C LYS A 295 2.73 13.75 2.85
N ALA A 296 2.62 14.62 1.85
CA ALA A 296 3.11 14.35 0.50
C ALA A 296 4.63 14.11 0.46
N PHE A 297 5.43 14.97 1.12
CA PHE A 297 6.88 14.83 1.18
C PHE A 297 7.31 13.49 1.81
N ALA A 298 6.72 13.12 2.94
CA ALA A 298 7.02 11.85 3.61
C ALA A 298 6.63 10.65 2.73
N PHE A 299 5.49 10.69 2.04
CA PHE A 299 5.09 9.64 1.11
C PHE A 299 6.10 9.46 -0.04
N LEU A 300 6.53 10.56 -0.67
CA LEU A 300 7.52 10.51 -1.77
C LEU A 300 8.86 9.96 -1.29
N LEU A 301 9.28 10.32 -0.08
CA LEU A 301 10.50 9.77 0.53
C LEU A 301 10.35 8.27 0.83
N THR A 302 9.16 7.82 1.25
CA THR A 302 8.88 6.39 1.47
C THR A 302 9.02 5.57 0.19
N VAL A 303 8.47 6.08 -0.92
CA VAL A 303 8.58 5.43 -2.23
C VAL A 303 10.03 5.44 -2.73
N ALA A 304 10.68 6.61 -2.72
CA ALA A 304 12.09 6.73 -3.15
C ALA A 304 13.03 5.85 -2.31
N GLY A 305 12.84 5.86 -0.98
CA GLY A 305 13.63 5.04 -0.06
C GLY A 305 13.45 3.54 -0.31
N SER A 306 12.23 3.09 -0.62
CA SER A 306 11.97 1.69 -0.96
C SER A 306 12.67 1.29 -2.26
N LEU A 307 12.56 2.11 -3.31
CA LEU A 307 13.22 1.85 -4.60
C LEU A 307 14.74 1.83 -4.47
N LEU A 308 15.33 2.76 -3.72
CA LEU A 308 16.77 2.80 -3.48
C LEU A 308 17.24 1.59 -2.65
N LEU A 309 16.52 1.24 -1.59
CA LEU A 309 16.87 0.10 -0.75
C LEU A 309 16.81 -1.22 -1.54
N VAL A 310 15.78 -1.42 -2.36
CA VAL A 310 15.68 -2.60 -3.22
C VAL A 310 16.75 -2.59 -4.30
N SER A 311 17.06 -1.43 -4.89
CA SER A 311 18.17 -1.33 -5.85
C SER A 311 19.50 -1.74 -5.23
N LEU A 312 19.79 -1.31 -3.99
CA LEU A 312 20.98 -1.75 -3.25
C LEU A 312 20.98 -3.26 -3.01
N LEU A 313 19.84 -3.84 -2.60
CA LEU A 313 19.71 -5.28 -2.39
C LEU A 313 19.86 -6.09 -3.68
N GLN A 314 19.46 -5.53 -4.82
CA GLN A 314 19.56 -6.12 -6.15
C GLN A 314 20.85 -5.72 -6.89
N PHE A 315 21.93 -5.43 -6.15
CA PHE A 315 23.25 -5.15 -6.70
C PHE A 315 23.30 -3.96 -7.67
N GLY A 316 22.52 -2.91 -7.40
CA GLY A 316 22.49 -1.70 -8.22
C GLY A 316 21.73 -1.87 -9.53
N ASN A 317 20.60 -2.61 -9.50
CA ASN A 317 19.79 -2.88 -10.68
C ASN A 317 19.47 -1.57 -11.46
N PRO A 318 19.95 -1.43 -12.72
CA PRO A 318 19.82 -0.19 -13.47
C PRO A 318 18.36 0.17 -13.72
N MET A 319 17.48 -0.82 -13.90
CA MET A 319 16.05 -0.59 -14.15
C MET A 319 15.35 0.13 -12.99
N LEU A 320 15.79 -0.09 -11.74
CA LEU A 320 15.23 0.60 -10.57
C LEU A 320 15.87 1.97 -10.35
N LEU A 321 17.15 2.13 -10.67
CA LEU A 321 17.86 3.41 -10.55
C LEU A 321 17.40 4.42 -11.62
N THR A 322 17.04 3.93 -12.80
CA THR A 322 16.50 4.75 -13.89
C THR A 322 14.98 4.84 -13.87
N ALA A 323 14.35 4.24 -12.85
CA ALA A 323 12.90 4.18 -12.77
C ALA A 323 12.30 5.60 -12.80
N PRO A 324 11.33 5.85 -13.69
CA PRO A 324 10.59 7.12 -13.71
C PRO A 324 9.98 7.50 -12.36
N ALA A 325 9.57 6.48 -11.58
CA ALA A 325 9.05 6.70 -10.23
C ALA A 325 10.09 7.31 -9.30
N LEU A 326 11.36 6.88 -9.36
CA LEU A 326 12.43 7.38 -8.50
C LEU A 326 12.73 8.85 -8.81
N SER A 327 12.89 9.19 -10.09
CA SER A 327 13.17 10.57 -10.51
C SER A 327 12.04 11.52 -10.09
N VAL A 328 10.78 11.16 -10.35
CA VAL A 328 9.60 11.93 -9.93
C VAL A 328 9.49 12.06 -8.42
N CYS A 329 9.82 11.01 -7.65
CA CYS A 329 9.77 11.08 -6.19
C CYS A 329 10.83 12.05 -5.63
N LEU A 330 12.07 11.97 -6.12
CA LEU A 330 13.16 12.85 -5.66
C LEU A 330 12.92 14.31 -6.08
N SER A 331 12.60 14.55 -7.35
CA SER A 331 12.32 15.89 -7.86
C SER A 331 11.05 16.48 -7.25
N GLY A 332 10.02 15.64 -7.06
CA GLY A 332 8.76 16.01 -6.41
C GLY A 332 8.96 16.36 -4.95
N ALA A 333 9.75 15.58 -4.20
CA ALA A 333 10.10 15.87 -2.81
C ALA A 333 10.86 17.20 -2.69
N LEU A 334 11.83 17.45 -3.57
CA LEU A 334 12.54 18.73 -3.65
C LEU A 334 11.58 19.88 -3.93
N SER A 335 10.70 19.72 -4.92
CA SER A 335 9.72 20.75 -5.30
C SER A 335 8.73 21.06 -4.17
N VAL A 336 8.27 20.05 -3.45
CA VAL A 336 7.41 20.22 -2.25
C VAL A 336 8.17 20.92 -1.13
N ALA A 337 9.45 20.59 -0.91
CA ALA A 337 10.28 21.25 0.10
C ALA A 337 10.53 22.73 -0.22
N VAL A 338 10.81 23.06 -1.48
CA VAL A 338 10.97 24.44 -1.96
C VAL A 338 9.65 25.19 -1.85
N SER A 339 8.54 24.58 -2.27
CA SER A 339 7.19 25.17 -2.17
C SER A 339 6.81 25.47 -0.72
N ARG A 340 7.24 24.65 0.24
CA ARG A 340 7.01 24.94 1.66
C ARG A 340 7.77 26.17 2.15
N ARG A 341 8.98 26.41 1.61
CA ARG A 341 9.90 27.46 2.08
C ARG A 341 9.69 28.81 1.40
N TRP A 342 9.28 28.81 0.12
CA TRP A 342 9.19 30.01 -0.70
C TRP A 342 7.77 30.50 -0.98
N LEU A 343 6.75 29.65 -0.85
CA LEU A 343 5.41 29.98 -1.34
C LEU A 343 4.41 30.51 -0.31
N LEU A 344 4.75 30.75 0.97
CA LEU A 344 3.94 31.62 1.87
C LEU A 344 4.79 32.30 2.96
N PRO A 345 4.75 33.64 3.06
CA PRO A 345 3.68 34.29 3.83
C PRO A 345 3.03 35.45 3.05
N GLY A 346 1.71 35.38 2.76
CA GLY A 346 0.99 36.59 2.32
C GLY A 346 -0.27 36.40 1.46
N PHE A 347 -0.47 35.27 0.78
CA PHE A 347 -1.63 35.14 -0.10
C PHE A 347 -2.78 34.35 0.53
N GLY A 348 -3.49 35.04 1.43
CA GLY A 348 -4.88 34.70 1.73
C GLY A 348 -5.70 34.77 0.43
N SER A 349 -6.47 33.72 0.14
CA SER A 349 -7.53 33.72 -0.89
C SER A 349 -7.11 34.08 -2.34
N ALA A 350 -5.85 33.93 -2.77
CA ALA A 350 -5.46 34.22 -4.15
C ALA A 350 -5.54 33.01 -5.09
N GLY A 351 -6.61 33.00 -5.89
CA GLY A 351 -6.62 32.63 -7.31
C GLY A 351 -6.40 31.16 -7.71
N ARG A 352 -7.34 30.60 -8.47
CA ARG A 352 -7.12 29.37 -9.29
C ARG A 352 -5.78 29.41 -10.04
N LEU A 353 -5.34 30.59 -10.49
CA LEU A 353 -4.04 30.86 -11.13
C LEU A 353 -2.81 30.50 -10.27
N ALA A 354 -2.81 30.78 -8.97
CA ALA A 354 -1.68 30.43 -8.10
C ALA A 354 -1.60 28.92 -7.82
N ARG A 355 -2.73 28.20 -7.90
CA ARG A 355 -2.74 26.73 -7.87
C ARG A 355 -2.27 26.14 -9.20
N LEU A 356 -2.73 26.68 -10.31
CA LEU A 356 -2.32 26.25 -11.65
C LEU A 356 -0.81 26.47 -11.89
N SER A 357 -0.27 27.62 -11.50
CA SER A 357 1.17 27.90 -11.60
C SER A 357 2.02 26.93 -10.76
N ARG A 358 1.55 26.53 -9.57
CA ARG A 358 2.22 25.51 -8.74
C ARG A 358 2.19 24.12 -9.38
N VAL A 359 1.03 23.70 -9.90
CA VAL A 359 0.90 22.44 -10.64
C VAL A 359 1.84 22.45 -11.85
N ALA A 360 1.84 23.54 -12.64
CA ALA A 360 2.69 23.69 -13.81
C ALA A 360 4.19 23.66 -13.44
N CYS A 361 4.61 24.35 -12.37
CA CYS A 361 5.99 24.34 -11.90
C CYS A 361 6.41 22.94 -11.41
N GLN A 362 5.58 22.27 -10.61
CA GLN A 362 5.85 20.90 -10.15
C GLN A 362 5.91 19.91 -11.30
N ALA A 363 4.99 20.01 -12.26
CA ALA A 363 4.99 19.19 -13.47
C ALA A 363 6.25 19.41 -14.30
N TRP A 364 6.65 20.67 -14.52
CA TRP A 364 7.88 21.02 -15.24
C TRP A 364 9.13 20.45 -14.58
N VAL A 365 9.27 20.59 -13.25
CA VAL A 365 10.42 20.05 -12.50
C VAL A 365 10.47 18.53 -12.60
N CYS A 366 9.32 17.85 -12.51
CA CYS A 366 9.27 16.39 -12.64
C CYS A 366 9.54 15.93 -14.08
N LEU A 367 9.05 16.64 -15.10
CA LEU A 367 9.32 16.34 -16.51
C LEU A 367 10.79 16.56 -16.88
N LEU A 368 11.42 17.63 -16.36
CA LEU A 368 12.85 17.86 -16.54
C LEU A 368 13.68 16.78 -15.86
N ALA A 369 13.35 16.41 -14.62
CA ALA A 369 14.06 15.34 -13.92
C ALA A 369 13.89 13.99 -14.62
N PHE A 370 12.69 13.72 -15.16
CA PHE A 370 12.43 12.54 -15.98
C PHE A 370 13.27 12.55 -17.25
N ALA A 371 13.27 13.67 -18.00
CA ALA A 371 14.05 13.79 -19.24
C ALA A 371 15.56 13.61 -18.98
N VAL A 372 16.11 14.25 -17.95
CA VAL A 372 17.52 14.11 -17.57
C VAL A 372 17.86 12.67 -17.18
N CYS A 373 16.98 12.01 -16.41
CA CYS A 373 17.20 10.62 -16.00
C CYS A 373 17.18 9.64 -17.19
N GLN A 374 16.42 9.97 -18.25
CA GLN A 374 16.36 9.16 -19.47
C GLN A 374 17.49 9.47 -20.47
N THR A 375 18.15 10.63 -20.37
CA THR A 375 19.26 11.01 -21.27
C THR A 375 20.66 10.74 -20.71
N VAL A 376 20.79 10.47 -19.41
CA VAL A 376 22.09 10.21 -18.75
C VAL A 376 22.57 8.76 -18.94
N LEU A 377 21.82 7.95 -19.68
CA LEU A 377 22.15 6.58 -20.10
C LEU A 377 21.73 6.41 -21.57
#